data_AF-A0A2U8DPQ6-F1
#
_entry.id   AF-A0A2U8DPQ6-F1
#
_cell.length_a   1.000
_cell.length_b   1.000
_cell.length_c   1.000
_cell.angle_alpha   90.00
_cell.angle_beta   90.00
_cell.angle_gamma   90.00
#
_symmetry.space_group_name_H-M   'P 1'
#
loop_
_entity.id
_entity.type
_entity.pdbx_description
1 polymer ?
#
loop_
_entity_poly.entity_id
_entity_poly.type
_entity_poly.pdbx_seq_one_letter_code
_entity_poly.pdbx_strand_id
1 'polypeptide(L)'
;MFQSNVTHSKQEEFYFIMSGKGILRINGEEILIKTGDVISAPAGKDKGHQFINNSSEILKILDIGTREKGDIITYPDGNVLLIK
;
A
#
# COMPACT_ATOMS: atom_id res chain seq x y z
N MET A 1 -5.45 -8.83 -8.39
CA MET A 1 -4.11 -8.26 -8.55
C MET A 1 -3.39 -8.51 -7.24
N PHE A 2 -2.28 -9.25 -7.25
CA PHE A 2 -1.53 -9.55 -6.03
C PHE A 2 -1.04 -8.23 -5.43
N GLN A 3 -1.49 -7.90 -4.21
CA GLN A 3 -1.05 -6.71 -3.48
C GLN A 3 0.35 -7.04 -2.97
N SER A 4 1.37 -6.82 -3.80
CA SER A 4 2.78 -6.95 -3.41
C SER A 4 3.16 -5.82 -2.47
N ASN A 5 4.11 -6.07 -1.57
CA ASN A 5 4.75 -5.00 -0.81
C ASN A 5 5.37 -4.00 -1.80
N VAL A 6 4.96 -2.74 -1.74
CA VAL A 6 5.37 -1.72 -2.72
C VAL A 6 5.98 -0.52 -2.01
N THR A 7 7.06 0.00 -2.57
CA THR A 7 7.64 1.29 -2.17
C THR A 7 7.68 2.23 -3.36
N HIS A 8 7.35 3.49 -3.10
CA HIS A 8 7.50 4.59 -4.03
C HIS A 8 8.67 5.48 -3.59
N SER A 9 9.53 5.87 -4.52
CA SER A 9 10.65 6.78 -4.22
C SER A 9 10.22 8.24 -4.07
N LYS A 10 9.10 8.63 -4.71
CA LYS A 10 8.60 10.01 -4.76
C LYS A 10 7.10 10.14 -4.56
N GLN A 11 6.31 9.20 -5.11
CA GLN A 11 4.86 9.27 -5.01
C GLN A 11 4.42 9.02 -3.56
N GLU A 12 3.62 9.93 -3.03
CA GLU A 12 2.93 9.74 -1.75
C GLU A 12 1.55 9.17 -2.01
N GLU A 13 1.08 8.30 -1.12
CA GLU A 13 -0.22 7.65 -1.23
C GLU A 13 -1.03 7.76 0.08
N PHE A 14 -2.33 7.88 -0.08
CA PHE A 14 -3.31 7.88 1.00
C PHE A 14 -4.41 6.88 0.68
N TYR A 15 -4.80 6.11 1.69
CA TYR A 15 -5.81 5.08 1.56
C TYR A 15 -6.96 5.33 2.52
N PHE A 16 -8.18 5.07 2.06
CA PHE A 16 -9.37 5.03 2.91
C PHE A 16 -10.08 3.69 2.77
N ILE A 17 -10.30 3.00 3.90
CA ILE A 17 -11.01 1.72 3.90
C ILE A 17 -12.51 1.98 3.82
N MET A 18 -13.07 1.89 2.62
CA MET A 18 -14.48 2.16 2.34
C MET A 18 -15.41 1.07 2.89
N SER A 19 -14.97 -0.20 2.87
CA SER A 19 -15.71 -1.32 3.46
C SER A 19 -14.82 -2.54 3.69
N GLY A 20 -15.16 -3.37 4.68
CA GLY A 20 -14.45 -4.62 4.98
C GLY A 20 -13.39 -4.46 6.08
N LYS A 21 -12.52 -5.47 6.21
CA LYS A 21 -11.40 -5.54 7.15
C LYS A 21 -10.24 -6.36 6.57
N GLY A 22 -9.05 -6.15 7.10
CA GLY A 22 -7.86 -6.88 6.67
C GLY A 22 -6.65 -6.59 7.54
N ILE A 23 -5.47 -6.88 7.00
CA ILE A 23 -4.18 -6.56 7.58
C ILE A 23 -3.45 -5.58 6.64
N LEU A 24 -2.89 -4.52 7.20
CA LEU A 24 -1.90 -3.68 6.56
C LEU A 24 -0.52 -4.09 7.08
N ARG A 25 0.39 -4.47 6.18
CA ARG A 25 1.82 -4.50 6.49
C ARG A 25 2.41 -3.15 6.12
N ILE A 26 3.08 -2.50 7.06
CA ILE A 26 3.78 -1.23 6.81
C ILE A 26 4.93 -1.08 7.80
N ASN A 27 6.10 -0.61 7.34
CA ASN A 27 7.30 -0.43 8.18
C ASN A 27 7.69 -1.68 9.02
N GLY A 28 7.41 -2.90 8.53
CA GLY A 28 7.69 -4.15 9.26
C GLY A 28 6.65 -4.53 10.32
N GLU A 29 5.56 -3.77 10.45
CA GLU A 29 4.46 -4.06 11.37
C GLU A 29 3.25 -4.62 10.62
N GLU A 30 2.46 -5.48 11.28
CA GLU A 30 1.13 -5.90 10.84
C GLU A 30 0.05 -5.21 11.67
N ILE A 31 -0.80 -4.42 11.01
CA ILE A 31 -1.84 -3.62 11.63
C ILE A 31 -3.20 -4.10 11.14
N LEU A 32 -4.13 -4.36 12.05
CA LEU A 32 -5.51 -4.64 11.68
C LEU A 32 -6.19 -3.36 11.19
N ILE A 33 -6.79 -3.45 10.01
CA ILE A 33 -7.52 -2.34 9.39
C ILE A 33 -8.99 -2.71 9.19
N LYS A 34 -9.86 -1.70 9.23
CA LYS A 34 -11.31 -1.85 9.08
C LYS A 34 -11.92 -0.61 8.42
N THR A 35 -13.20 -0.74 8.09
CA THR A 35 -14.00 0.34 7.52
C THR A 35 -13.88 1.63 8.34
N GLY A 36 -13.60 2.74 7.66
CA GLY A 36 -13.42 4.06 8.28
C GLY A 36 -11.96 4.41 8.58
N ASP A 37 -11.04 3.46 8.54
CA ASP A 37 -9.62 3.75 8.75
C ASP A 37 -9.03 4.55 7.57
N VAL A 38 -8.16 5.51 7.91
CA VAL A 38 -7.39 6.32 6.96
C VAL A 38 -5.92 6.01 7.17
N ILE A 39 -5.21 5.71 6.09
CA ILE A 39 -3.80 5.33 6.11
C ILE A 39 -3.01 6.30 5.24
N SER A 40 -1.85 6.72 5.74
CA SER A 40 -0.85 7.46 4.97
C SER A 40 0.32 6.52 4.67
N ALA A 41 0.74 6.49 3.39
CA ALA A 41 1.91 5.78 2.90
C ALA A 41 2.86 6.81 2.25
N PRO A 42 3.78 7.41 3.04
CA PRO A 42 4.74 8.38 2.51
C PRO A 42 5.75 7.71 1.59
N ALA A 43 6.28 8.48 0.63
CA ALA A 43 7.37 8.02 -0.22
C ALA A 43 8.64 7.73 0.59
N GLY A 44 9.45 6.77 0.13
CA GLY A 44 10.76 6.51 0.69
C GLY A 44 11.19 5.05 0.61
N LYS A 45 12.51 4.87 0.64
CA LYS A 45 13.11 3.55 0.84
C LYS A 45 12.65 2.99 2.19
N ASP A 46 12.25 1.72 2.20
CA ASP A 46 11.74 0.98 3.37
C ASP A 46 10.34 1.42 3.86
N LYS A 47 9.64 2.29 3.12
CA LYS A 47 8.23 2.67 3.37
C LYS A 47 7.25 1.75 2.66
N GLY A 48 7.57 0.46 2.66
CA GLY A 48 6.80 -0.54 1.96
C GLY A 48 5.44 -0.72 2.60
N HIS A 49 4.39 -0.77 1.80
CA HIS A 49 3.05 -1.15 2.27
C HIS A 49 2.45 -2.29 1.45
N GLN A 50 1.68 -3.12 2.15
CA GLN A 50 0.94 -4.22 1.57
C GLN A 50 -0.41 -4.34 2.27
N PHE A 51 -1.49 -4.35 1.50
CA PHE A 51 -2.80 -4.72 2.00
C PHE A 51 -3.00 -6.23 1.87
N ILE A 52 -3.64 -6.85 2.85
CA ILE A 52 -3.94 -8.29 2.86
C ILE A 52 -5.39 -8.45 3.30
N ASN A 53 -6.21 -8.98 2.41
CA ASN A 53 -7.56 -9.41 2.77
C ASN A 53 -7.51 -10.85 3.29
N ASN A 54 -7.50 -11.01 4.61
CA ASN A 54 -7.56 -12.30 5.30
C ASN A 54 -9.00 -12.67 5.74
N SER A 55 -10.01 -12.08 5.11
CA SER A 55 -11.43 -12.29 5.43
C SER A 55 -12.19 -12.94 4.27
N SER A 56 -13.41 -13.41 4.53
CA SER A 56 -14.33 -13.91 3.49
C SER A 56 -15.05 -12.81 2.72
N GLU A 57 -14.94 -11.56 3.15
CA GLU A 57 -15.66 -10.41 2.60
C GLU A 57 -14.76 -9.57 1.67
N ILE A 58 -15.37 -8.73 0.84
CA ILE A 58 -14.62 -7.80 -0.02
C ILE A 58 -14.04 -6.65 0.83
N LEU A 59 -12.72 -6.47 0.78
CA LEU A 59 -12.04 -5.27 1.24
C LEU A 59 -12.03 -4.22 0.13
N LYS A 60 -12.77 -3.12 0.30
CA LYS A 60 -12.79 -1.97 -0.63
C LYS A 60 -11.95 -0.84 -0.08
N ILE A 61 -11.02 -0.37 -0.90
CA ILE A 61 -10.04 0.67 -0.55
C ILE A 61 -10.11 1.75 -1.61
N LEU A 62 -10.23 3.00 -1.19
CA LEU A 62 -9.96 4.16 -2.04
C LEU A 62 -8.46 4.46 -1.97
N ASP A 63 -7.80 4.46 -3.11
CA ASP A 63 -6.38 4.77 -3.27
C ASP A 63 -6.24 6.15 -3.92
N ILE A 64 -5.49 7.04 -3.28
CA ILE A 64 -5.23 8.40 -3.71
C ILE A 64 -3.73 8.63 -3.65
N GLY A 65 -3.09 8.79 -4.81
CA GLY A 65 -1.66 9.09 -4.91
C GLY A 65 -1.36 10.39 -5.63
N THR A 66 -0.21 10.98 -5.32
CA THR A 66 0.38 12.02 -6.19
C THR A 66 0.82 11.43 -7.53
N ARG A 67 1.28 12.25 -8.47
CA ARG A 67 1.75 11.77 -9.78
C ARG A 67 3.13 12.35 -10.08
N GLU A 68 4.14 11.65 -9.60
CA GLU A 68 5.53 12.12 -9.67
C GLU A 68 6.28 11.53 -10.88
N LYS A 69 7.05 12.38 -11.58
CA LYS A 69 7.87 11.96 -12.73
C LYS A 69 9.18 11.32 -12.27
N GLY A 70 9.57 10.23 -12.92
CA GLY A 70 10.79 9.50 -12.59
C GLY A 70 10.70 8.88 -11.21
N ASP A 71 9.51 8.38 -10.86
CA ASP A 71 9.31 7.61 -9.64
C ASP A 71 9.80 6.17 -9.88
N ILE A 72 10.55 5.66 -8.91
CA ILE A 72 11.05 4.30 -8.87
C ILE A 72 10.16 3.51 -7.93
N ILE A 73 9.52 2.49 -8.48
CA ILE A 73 8.63 1.59 -7.77
C ILE A 73 9.38 0.28 -7.56
N THR A 74 9.54 -0.12 -6.29
CA THR A 74 10.23 -1.37 -5.93
C THR A 74 9.23 -2.36 -5.34
N TYR A 75 9.30 -3.60 -5.83
CA TYR A 75 8.59 -4.76 -5.28
C TYR A 75 9.62 -5.67 -4.60
N PRO A 76 9.86 -5.52 -3.28
CA PRO A 76 10.96 -6.20 -2.60
C PRO A 76 10.82 -7.72 -2.66
N ASP A 77 9.59 -8.23 -2.56
CA ASP A 77 9.31 -9.67 -2.53
C ASP A 77 9.57 -10.35 -3.89
N GLY A 78 9.53 -9.58 -4.98
CA GLY A 78 9.72 -10.08 -6.35
C GLY A 78 11.05 -9.72 -6.99
N ASN A 79 11.89 -8.91 -6.32
CA ASN A 79 13.08 -8.28 -6.91
C ASN A 79 12.79 -7.57 -8.25
N VAL A 80 11.62 -6.93 -8.37
CA VAL A 80 11.21 -6.20 -9.58
C VAL A 80 11.29 -4.69 -9.34
N LEU A 81 11.84 -3.98 -10.33
CA LEU A 81 11.87 -2.53 -10.39
C LEU A 81 11.06 -2.04 -11.58
N LEU A 82 10.21 -1.04 -11.35
CA LEU A 82 9.48 -0.31 -12.38
C LEU A 82 9.84 1.17 -12.31
N ILE A 83 10.12 1.78 -13.47
CA ILE A 83 10.44 3.20 -13.60
C ILE A 83 9.31 3.87 -14.38
N LYS A 84 8.74 4.94 -13.81
CA LYS A 84 7.56 5.65 -14.33
C LYS A 84 7.88 7.05 -14.84
#